data_AF-A0A1P6BIN8-F1
#
_entry.id   AF-A0A1P6BIN8-F1
#
_cell.length_a   1.000
_cell.length_b   1.000
_cell.length_c   1.000
_cell.angle_alpha   90.00
_cell.angle_beta   90.00
_cell.angle_gamma   90.00
#
_symmetry.space_group_name_H-M   'P 1'
#
loop_
_entity.id
_entity.type
_entity.pdbx_description
1 polymer ?
#
loop_
_entity_poly.entity_id
_entity_poly.type
_entity_poly.pdbx_seq_one_letter_code
_entity_poly.pdbx_strand_id
1 'polypeptide(L)'
;MEQLLEMYNEIEDNHSWNSVYQEIDKQSCKQERKLKLTTKIAHSWENAERNRYRNVLAYDTSRVVLKRENTERSDYINASPLIVPTAKRNYILTQVIVNL
;
A
#
# COMPACT_ATOMS: atom_id res chain seq x y z
N MET A 1 20.99 13.46 11.43
CA MET A 1 19.89 14.10 12.16
C MET A 1 19.79 15.56 11.77
N GLU A 2 20.90 16.29 11.78
CA GLU A 2 20.98 17.69 11.31
C GLU A 2 20.48 17.87 9.86
N GLN A 3 20.91 17.04 8.91
CA GLN A 3 20.45 17.10 7.51
C GLN A 3 18.92 16.97 7.35
N LEU A 4 18.27 16.14 8.17
CA LEU A 4 16.82 15.96 8.09
C LEU A 4 16.09 17.20 8.62
N LEU A 5 16.63 17.82 9.66
CA LEU A 5 16.08 19.04 10.25
C LEU A 5 16.25 20.23 9.31
N GLU A 6 17.40 20.33 8.64
CA GLU A 6 17.66 21.35 7.61
C GLU A 6 16.67 21.22 6.44
N MET A 7 16.50 20.01 5.91
CA MET A 7 15.53 19.76 4.83
C MET A 7 14.09 20.04 5.27
N TYR A 8 13.72 19.72 6.52
CA TYR A 8 12.41 20.06 7.07
C TYR A 8 12.18 21.58 7.10
N ASN A 9 13.14 22.33 7.66
CA ASN A 9 13.03 23.80 7.76
C ASN A 9 12.95 24.44 6.38
N GLU A 10 13.73 23.97 5.41
CA GLU A 10 13.66 24.48 4.03
C GLU A 10 12.28 24.28 3.40
N ILE A 11 11.66 23.10 3.58
CA ILE A 11 10.32 22.84 3.05
C ILE A 11 9.27 23.70 3.74
N GLU A 12 9.40 23.88 5.06
CA GLU A 12 8.50 24.67 5.88
C GLU A 12 8.55 26.15 5.50
N ASP A 13 9.76 26.73 5.45
CA ASP A 13 9.99 28.14 5.12
C ASP A 13 9.52 28.47 3.69
N ASN A 14 9.71 27.54 2.75
CA ASN A 14 9.26 27.68 1.37
C ASN A 14 7.80 27.25 1.15
N HIS A 15 7.07 26.85 2.21
CA HIS A 15 5.69 26.35 2.16
C HIS A 15 5.46 25.28 1.06
N SER A 16 6.46 24.41 0.87
CA SER A 16 6.59 23.56 -0.31
C SER A 16 6.16 22.09 -0.09
N TRP A 17 5.51 21.79 1.04
CA TRP A 17 5.01 20.44 1.35
C TRP A 17 4.13 19.84 0.26
N ASN A 18 3.26 20.64 -0.36
CA ASN A 18 2.41 20.19 -1.46
C ASN A 18 3.24 19.73 -2.67
N SER A 19 4.26 20.50 -3.05
CA SER A 19 5.16 20.16 -4.16
C SER A 19 5.96 18.89 -3.88
N VAL A 20 6.46 18.74 -2.65
CA VAL A 20 7.19 17.54 -2.21
C VAL A 20 6.28 16.31 -2.27
N TYR A 21 5.06 16.42 -1.74
CA TYR A 21 4.08 15.32 -1.78
C TYR A 21 3.72 14.93 -3.22
N GLN A 22 3.47 15.91 -4.11
CA GLN A 22 3.15 15.65 -5.51
C GLN A 22 4.27 14.93 -6.25
N GLU A 23 5.53 15.25 -5.96
CA GLU A 23 6.65 14.56 -6.58
C GLU A 23 6.76 13.09 -6.08
N ILE A 24 6.51 12.83 -4.79
CA ILE A 24 6.42 11.47 -4.24
C ILE A 24 5.30 10.67 -4.94
N ASP A 25 4.12 11.26 -5.11
CA ASP A 25 2.99 10.63 -5.79
C ASP A 25 3.31 10.31 -7.26
N LYS A 26 3.91 11.26 -7.98
CA LYS A 26 4.35 11.08 -9.36
C LYS A 26 5.38 9.97 -9.51
N GLN A 27 6.34 9.88 -8.60
CA GLN A 27 7.33 8.79 -8.59
C GLN A 27 6.69 7.44 -8.29
N SER A 28 5.77 7.40 -7.33
CA SER A 28 4.99 6.20 -6.97
C SER A 28 4.21 5.69 -8.19
N CYS A 29 3.46 6.56 -8.87
CA CYS A 29 2.75 6.26 -10.10
C CYS A 29 3.65 5.71 -11.22
N LYS A 30 4.85 6.28 -11.40
CA LYS A 30 5.82 5.77 -12.38
C LYS A 30 6.31 4.37 -12.01
N GLN A 31 6.57 4.13 -10.73
CA GLN A 31 7.04 2.85 -10.23
C GLN A 31 5.97 1.76 -10.38
N GLU A 32 4.70 2.05 -10.03
CA GLU A 32 3.58 1.13 -10.24
C GLU A 32 3.50 0.68 -11.70
N ARG A 33 3.57 1.62 -12.66
CA ARG A 33 3.55 1.32 -14.10
C ARG A 33 4.78 0.52 -14.53
N LYS A 34 5.97 0.88 -14.05
CA LYS A 34 7.23 0.19 -14.36
C LYS A 34 7.19 -1.27 -13.90
N LEU A 35 6.66 -1.51 -12.70
CA LEU A 35 6.51 -2.83 -12.10
C LEU A 35 5.26 -3.58 -12.61
N LYS A 36 4.41 -2.91 -13.40
CA LYS A 36 3.14 -3.44 -13.92
C LYS A 36 2.26 -4.01 -12.81
N LEU A 37 2.18 -3.29 -11.68
CA LEU A 37 1.34 -3.69 -10.56
C LEU A 37 -0.13 -3.67 -10.96
N THR A 38 -0.90 -4.65 -10.49
CA THR A 38 -2.33 -4.79 -10.78
C THR A 38 -3.09 -5.10 -9.49
N THR A 39 -4.39 -4.85 -9.49
CA THR A 39 -5.31 -5.10 -8.36
C THR A 39 -6.51 -5.94 -8.81
N LYS A 40 -6.33 -6.80 -9.83
CA LYS A 40 -7.42 -7.56 -10.47
C LYS A 40 -8.09 -8.54 -9.50
N ILE A 41 -7.31 -9.18 -8.61
CA ILE A 41 -7.83 -10.10 -7.60
C ILE A 41 -8.69 -9.34 -6.60
N ALA A 42 -8.21 -8.16 -6.16
CA ALA A 42 -8.92 -7.30 -5.24
C ALA A 42 -10.22 -6.74 -5.84
N HIS A 43 -10.23 -6.42 -7.13
CA HIS A 43 -11.40 -5.92 -7.86
C HIS A 43 -12.39 -7.01 -8.31
N SER A 44 -12.10 -8.29 -8.10
CA SER A 44 -13.00 -9.35 -8.52
C SER A 44 -14.35 -9.23 -7.82
N TRP A 45 -15.43 -9.67 -8.47
CA TRP A 45 -16.78 -9.56 -7.92
C TRP A 45 -16.91 -10.34 -6.60
N GLU A 46 -16.18 -11.46 -6.48
CA GLU A 46 -16.11 -12.25 -5.26
C GLU A 46 -15.49 -11.45 -4.11
N ASN A 47 -14.48 -10.62 -4.38
CA ASN A 47 -13.68 -9.95 -3.34
C ASN A 47 -14.09 -8.49 -3.09
N ALA A 48 -14.93 -7.90 -3.94
CA ALA A 48 -15.33 -6.51 -3.83
C ALA A 48 -15.92 -6.16 -2.45
N GLU A 49 -16.71 -7.05 -1.85
CA GLU A 49 -17.29 -6.90 -0.50
C GLU A 49 -16.27 -7.00 0.64
N ARG A 50 -15.09 -7.58 0.38
CA ARG A 50 -13.99 -7.72 1.35
C ARG A 50 -13.10 -6.47 1.41
N ASN A 51 -13.38 -5.45 0.60
CA ASN A 51 -12.66 -4.18 0.56
C ASN A 51 -13.46 -3.07 1.21
N ARG A 52 -12.87 -2.37 2.18
CA ARG A 52 -13.51 -1.22 2.83
C ARG A 52 -13.66 -0.03 1.88
N TYR A 53 -12.65 0.20 1.03
CA TYR A 53 -12.63 1.30 0.07
C TYR A 53 -12.26 0.79 -1.32
N ARG A 54 -12.94 1.31 -2.35
CA ARG A 54 -12.73 0.88 -3.75
C ARG A 54 -11.37 1.28 -4.33
N ASN A 55 -10.75 2.31 -3.77
CA ASN A 55 -9.50 2.91 -4.23
C ASN A 55 -8.29 2.58 -3.33
N VAL A 56 -8.44 1.71 -2.34
CA VAL A 56 -7.35 1.27 -1.46
C VAL A 56 -7.32 -0.24 -1.46
N LEU A 57 -6.49 -0.83 -2.31
CA LEU A 57 -6.47 -2.28 -2.59
C LEU A 57 -5.04 -2.83 -2.59
N ALA A 58 -4.88 -4.04 -2.07
CA ALA A 58 -3.62 -4.78 -2.19
C ALA A 58 -3.32 -5.17 -3.64
N TYR A 59 -2.06 -5.04 -4.05
CA TYR A 59 -1.62 -5.49 -5.38
C TYR A 59 -1.57 -7.01 -5.47
N ASP A 60 -1.87 -7.54 -6.66
CA ASP A 60 -1.97 -8.98 -6.93
C ASP A 60 -0.66 -9.72 -6.62
N THR A 61 0.49 -9.11 -6.93
CA THR A 61 1.81 -9.74 -6.81
C THR A 61 2.38 -9.74 -5.40
N SER A 62 1.84 -8.90 -4.51
CA SER A 62 2.37 -8.74 -3.14
C SER A 62 1.35 -8.98 -2.04
N ARG A 63 0.05 -9.12 -2.33
CA ARG A 63 -0.97 -9.35 -1.31
C ARG A 63 -0.63 -10.52 -0.39
N VAL A 64 -1.12 -10.45 0.84
CA VAL A 64 -1.17 -11.61 1.72
C VAL A 64 -2.17 -12.63 1.15
N VAL A 65 -1.76 -13.90 1.11
CA VAL A 65 -2.57 -15.02 0.65
C VAL A 65 -2.95 -15.85 1.87
N LEU A 66 -4.25 -15.94 2.19
CA LEU A 66 -4.71 -16.76 3.29
C LEU A 66 -4.57 -18.25 2.94
N LYS A 67 -4.18 -19.07 3.91
CA LYS A 67 -4.23 -20.51 3.78
C LYS A 67 -5.70 -20.94 3.77
N ARG A 68 -6.15 -21.56 2.68
CA ARG A 68 -7.52 -22.09 2.56
C ARG A 68 -7.65 -23.39 3.34
N GLU A 69 -8.73 -23.53 4.11
CA GLU A 69 -9.10 -24.79 4.75
C GLU A 69 -9.85 -25.72 3.77
N ASN A 70 -10.59 -25.15 2.83
CA ASN A 70 -11.25 -25.85 1.72
C ASN A 70 -11.34 -24.95 0.47
N THR A 71 -11.75 -25.50 -0.68
CA THR A 71 -11.79 -24.78 -1.96
C THR A 71 -12.85 -23.67 -2.03
N GLU A 72 -13.82 -23.67 -1.12
CA GLU A 72 -14.95 -22.73 -1.11
C GLU A 72 -14.63 -21.39 -0.44
N ARG A 73 -13.61 -21.33 0.43
CA ARG A 73 -13.19 -20.08 1.08
C ARG A 73 -12.21 -19.30 0.21
N SER A 74 -12.44 -18.00 0.08
CA SER A 74 -11.50 -17.09 -0.59
C SER A 74 -10.16 -17.04 0.17
N ASP A 75 -9.05 -16.99 -0.56
CA ASP A 75 -7.70 -16.72 -0.01
C ASP A 75 -7.40 -15.21 0.09
N TYR A 76 -8.37 -14.37 -0.24
CA TYR A 76 -8.19 -12.94 -0.34
C TYR A 76 -8.41 -12.22 0.99
N ILE A 77 -7.46 -11.37 1.34
CA ILE A 77 -7.59 -10.30 2.31
C ILE A 77 -6.92 -9.06 1.73
N ASN A 78 -7.49 -7.88 1.98
CA ASN A 78 -6.84 -6.61 1.64
C ASN A 78 -5.70 -6.32 2.64
N ALA A 79 -4.55 -6.95 2.39
CA ALA A 79 -3.36 -6.78 3.19
C ALA A 79 -2.10 -6.94 2.33
N SER A 80 -1.06 -6.17 2.66
CA SER A 80 0.23 -6.17 1.97
C SER A 80 1.38 -6.27 2.98
N PRO A 81 2.38 -7.13 2.74
CA PRO A 81 3.61 -7.16 3.53
C PRO A 81 4.48 -5.94 3.18
N LEU A 82 5.11 -5.35 4.20
CA LEU A 82 6.17 -4.37 4.06
C LEU A 82 7.43 -4.90 4.72
N ILE A 83 8.43 -5.18 3.90
CA ILE A 83 9.75 -5.67 4.34
C ILE A 83 10.68 -4.46 4.37
N VAL A 84 11.31 -4.19 5.52
CA VAL A 84 12.26 -3.08 5.70
C VAL A 84 13.60 -3.66 6.16
N PRO A 85 14.46 -4.12 5.22
CA PRO A 85 15.69 -4.84 5.55
C PRO A 85 16.65 -4.02 6.43
N THR A 86 16.81 -2.74 6.12
CA THR A 86 17.70 -1.82 6.87
C THR A 86 17.30 -1.69 8.34
N ALA A 87 15.99 -1.76 8.62
CA ALA A 87 15.46 -1.72 9.99
C ALA A 87 15.38 -3.11 10.64
N LYS A 88 15.65 -4.19 9.89
CA LYS A 88 15.42 -5.60 10.28
C LYS A 88 13.99 -5.84 10.77
N ARG A 89 13.00 -5.25 10.08
CA ARG A 89 11.58 -5.31 10.47
C ARG A 89 10.70 -5.64 9.28
N ASN A 90 9.68 -6.44 9.56
CA ASN A 90 8.62 -6.78 8.62
C ASN A 90 7.27 -6.39 9.24
N TYR A 91 6.37 -5.89 8.41
CA TYR A 91 5.02 -5.47 8.82
C TYR A 91 3.99 -6.06 7.86
N ILE A 92 2.75 -6.16 8.32
CA ILE A 92 1.59 -6.36 7.44
C ILE A 92 0.72 -5.12 7.59
N LEU A 93 0.47 -4.43 6.47
CA LEU A 93 -0.46 -3.32 6.39
C LEU A 93 -1.79 -3.87 5.92
N THR A 94 -2.86 -3.64 6.68
CA THR A 94 -4.20 -4.09 6.32
C THR A 94 -5.24 -3.05 6.72
N GLN A 95 -6.37 -3.04 6.02
CA GLN A 95 -7.53 -2.26 6.41
C GLN A 95 -8.11 -2.76 7.75
N VAL A 96 -8.89 -1.92 8.43
CA VAL A 96 -9.70 -2.38 9.57
C VAL A 96 -10.83 -3.29 9.08
N ILE A 97 -11.15 -4.32 9.88
CA ILE A 97 -12.16 -5.37 9.62
C ILE A 97 -13.44 -4.75 9.07
N VAL A 98 -13.95 -5.30 7.96
CA VAL A 98 -15.24 -4.90 7.38
C VAL A 98 -16.31 -5.81 8.00
N ASN A 99 -17.25 -5.21 8.73
CA ASN A 99 -18.42 -5.82 9.39
C ASN A 99 -18.14 -6.93 10.43
N LEU A 100 -18.48 -6.63 11.70
CA LEU A 100 -19.01 -7.63 12.65
C LEU A 100 -20.52 -7.70 12.47
#